data_AF-A0A6J1W7N4-F1
#
_entry.id   AF-A0A6J1W7N4-F1
#
_cell.length_a   1.000
_cell.length_b   1.000
_cell.length_c   1.000
_cell.angle_alpha   90.00
_cell.angle_beta   90.00
_cell.angle_gamma   90.00
#
_symmetry.space_group_name_H-M   'P 1'
#
loop_
_entity.id
_entity.type
_entity.pdbx_description
1 polymer ?
#
loop_
_entity_poly.entity_id
_entity_poly.type
_entity_poly.pdbx_seq_one_letter_code
_entity_poly.pdbx_strand_id
1 'polypeptide(L)'
;MKISRARRPRESKRVEMHSPVTSFVTIMIFLIFASAFYLVISFKPLTKDEHLERINTMSEGVEPFRKNLTECARQVKASMTDVESFLKRIPQTTMQGKCFVACILKRNAIIKKNKIDQSNLLAVNRAVYGEDSEVMARLKTAIVECSDVVEGIFEICEYASVFNDCMHMKMEHILDKMTMERRMEALGQMTSDPDLWSEDDDEMLKLVKDEL
;
A
#
# COMPACT_ATOMS: atom_id res chain seq x y z
N MET A 1 76.95 38.96 53.28
CA MET A 1 77.54 38.16 52.17
C MET A 1 76.84 36.80 52.18
N LYS A 2 75.79 36.65 51.37
CA LYS A 2 75.70 35.84 50.13
C LYS A 2 75.69 34.30 50.31
N ILE A 3 74.56 33.71 49.89
CA ILE A 3 74.42 32.43 49.13
C ILE A 3 74.58 31.14 49.99
N SER A 4 73.80 30.03 49.90
CA SER A 4 72.87 29.48 48.88
C SER A 4 71.91 28.43 49.46
N ARG A 5 70.69 28.47 48.92
CA ARG A 5 69.74 27.37 48.60
C ARG A 5 70.25 25.92 48.66
N ALA A 6 69.40 25.06 49.23
CA ALA A 6 69.09 23.74 48.68
C ALA A 6 67.55 23.53 48.69
N ARG A 7 66.93 23.51 47.50
CA ARG A 7 65.52 23.10 47.32
C ARG A 7 65.48 21.58 47.15
N ARG A 8 64.70 20.88 47.98
CA ARG A 8 64.31 19.49 47.72
C ARG A 8 63.31 19.43 46.56
N PRO A 9 63.37 18.42 45.67
CA PRO A 9 62.37 18.21 44.65
C PRO A 9 61.07 17.72 45.31
N ARG A 10 59.95 18.29 44.87
CA ARG A 10 58.60 17.90 45.27
C ARG A 10 58.20 16.74 44.36
N GLU A 11 58.11 15.55 44.94
CA GLU A 11 57.64 14.35 44.25
C GLU A 11 56.16 14.52 43.93
N SER A 12 55.85 14.70 42.64
CA SER A 12 54.49 14.83 42.14
C SER A 12 53.88 13.43 42.05
N LYS A 13 53.16 13.01 43.09
CA LYS A 13 52.23 11.88 42.97
C LYS A 13 51.15 12.27 41.97
N ARG A 14 51.28 11.75 40.74
CA ARG A 14 50.25 11.80 39.71
C ARG A 14 49.08 10.94 40.23
N VAL A 15 48.08 11.59 40.80
CA VAL A 15 46.81 10.95 41.17
C VAL A 15 46.09 10.65 39.86
N GLU A 16 46.02 9.38 39.48
CA GLU A 16 45.12 8.91 38.43
C GLU A 16 43.69 9.17 38.88
N MET A 17 43.14 10.27 38.41
CA MET A 17 41.77 10.67 38.66
C MET A 17 40.87 9.84 37.73
N HIS A 18 40.52 8.62 38.15
CA HIS A 18 39.43 7.88 37.54
C HIS A 18 38.13 8.66 37.80
N SER A 19 37.74 9.50 36.84
CA SER A 19 36.53 10.32 36.93
C SER A 19 35.29 9.43 36.84
N PRO A 20 34.26 9.62 37.69
CA PRO A 20 33.00 8.87 37.60
C PRO A 20 32.30 9.08 36.24
N VAL A 21 32.61 10.17 35.53
CA VAL A 21 32.05 10.49 34.22
C VAL A 21 32.55 9.55 33.12
N THR A 22 33.82 9.15 33.13
CA THR A 22 34.35 8.20 32.13
C THR A 22 33.80 6.80 32.33
N SER A 23 33.47 6.41 33.56
CA SER A 23 32.82 5.14 33.88
C SER A 23 31.36 5.09 33.41
N PHE A 24 30.63 6.20 33.51
CA PHE A 24 29.23 6.26 33.03
C PHE A 24 29.13 6.17 31.51
N VAL A 25 30.01 6.88 30.80
CA VAL A 25 30.06 6.85 29.32
C VAL A 25 30.41 5.45 28.81
N THR A 26 31.36 4.75 29.45
CA THR A 26 31.71 3.37 29.05
C THR A 26 30.56 2.39 29.29
N ILE A 27 29.81 2.53 30.39
CA ILE A 27 28.62 1.71 30.66
C ILE A 27 27.54 1.96 29.60
N MET A 28 27.26 3.20 29.23
CA MET A 28 26.27 3.53 28.20
C MET A 28 26.67 2.98 26.83
N ILE A 29 27.94 3.10 26.45
CA ILE A 29 28.47 2.50 25.23
C ILE A 29 28.27 0.98 25.24
N PHE A 30 28.59 0.31 26.35
CA PHE A 30 28.42 -1.13 26.48
C PHE A 30 26.94 -1.54 26.36
N LEU A 31 26.01 -0.78 26.94
CA LEU A 31 24.57 -1.04 26.83
C LEU A 31 24.06 -0.88 25.40
N ILE A 32 24.54 0.14 24.67
CA ILE A 32 24.20 0.35 23.25
C ILE A 32 24.73 -0.79 22.39
N PHE A 33 25.98 -1.23 22.61
CA PHE A 33 26.53 -2.36 21.88
C PHE A 33 25.82 -3.67 22.22
N ALA A 34 25.48 -3.89 23.50
CA ALA A 34 24.74 -5.06 23.94
C ALA A 34 23.31 -5.08 23.36
N SER A 35 22.63 -3.94 23.29
CA SER A 35 21.29 -3.85 22.69
C SER A 35 21.35 -4.04 21.17
N ALA A 36 22.31 -3.44 20.48
CA ALA A 36 22.52 -3.65 19.05
C ALA A 36 22.84 -5.13 18.74
N PHE A 37 23.70 -5.76 19.55
CA PHE A 37 24.03 -7.18 19.40
C PHE A 37 22.83 -8.08 19.69
N TYR A 38 22.02 -7.74 20.71
CA TYR A 38 20.78 -8.45 21.01
C TYR A 38 19.76 -8.33 19.87
N LEU A 39 19.62 -7.15 19.25
CA LEU A 39 18.75 -6.94 18.10
C LEU A 39 19.21 -7.75 16.89
N VAL A 40 20.53 -7.81 16.62
CA VAL A 40 21.09 -8.62 15.52
C VAL A 40 20.86 -10.12 15.74
N ILE A 41 20.99 -10.62 16.97
CA ILE A 41 20.73 -12.04 17.28
C ILE A 41 19.23 -12.36 17.26
N SER A 42 18.39 -11.40 17.66
CA SER A 42 16.94 -11.57 17.70
C SER A 42 16.29 -11.41 16.32
N PHE A 43 16.98 -10.79 15.36
CA PHE A 43 16.52 -10.68 13.98
C PHE A 43 16.59 -12.07 13.33
N LYS A 44 15.45 -12.75 13.25
CA LYS A 44 15.31 -13.96 12.43
C LYS A 44 15.01 -13.50 11.01
N PRO A 45 15.99 -13.54 10.08
CA PRO A 45 15.68 -13.24 8.68
C PRO A 45 14.64 -14.27 8.21
N LEU A 46 13.66 -13.76 7.46
CA LEU A 46 12.61 -14.59 6.87
C LEU A 46 13.28 -15.70 6.07
N THR A 47 12.91 -16.94 6.34
CA THR A 47 13.52 -18.10 5.70
C THR A 47 13.19 -18.08 4.21
N LYS A 48 14.04 -18.73 3.41
CA LYS A 48 13.83 -18.84 1.96
C LYS A 48 12.46 -19.46 1.64
N ASP A 49 11.99 -20.37 2.49
CA ASP A 49 10.72 -21.07 2.33
C ASP A 49 9.54 -20.14 2.63
N GLU A 50 9.61 -19.31 3.68
CA GLU A 50 8.60 -18.28 3.97
C GLU A 50 8.55 -17.19 2.88
N HIS A 51 9.68 -16.84 2.29
CA HIS A 51 9.73 -15.95 1.13
C HIS A 51 9.06 -16.57 -0.11
N LEU A 52 9.32 -17.85 -0.38
CA LEU A 52 8.71 -18.60 -1.48
C LEU A 52 7.19 -18.76 -1.27
N GLU A 53 6.76 -19.04 -0.05
CA GLU A 53 5.35 -19.15 0.32
C GLU A 53 4.61 -17.82 0.13
N ARG A 54 5.21 -16.70 0.53
CA ARG A 54 4.64 -15.36 0.30
C ARG A 54 4.50 -15.04 -1.20
N ILE A 55 5.52 -15.34 -2.00
CA ILE A 55 5.49 -15.13 -3.45
C ILE A 55 4.42 -16.00 -4.12
N ASN A 56 4.35 -17.28 -3.74
CA ASN A 56 3.34 -18.20 -4.26
C ASN A 56 1.93 -17.74 -3.92
N THR A 57 1.68 -17.36 -2.66
CA THR A 57 0.37 -16.85 -2.20
C THR A 57 -0.05 -15.59 -2.95
N MET A 58 0.88 -14.65 -3.18
CA MET A 58 0.62 -13.45 -3.99
C MET A 58 0.35 -13.80 -5.46
N SER A 59 1.05 -14.78 -6.03
CA SER A 59 0.85 -15.20 -7.42
C SER A 59 -0.51 -15.89 -7.61
N GLU A 60 -0.91 -16.79 -6.71
CA GLU A 60 -2.13 -17.60 -6.86
C GLU A 60 -3.41 -16.74 -6.86
N GLY A 61 -3.44 -15.66 -6.08
CA GLY A 61 -4.57 -14.74 -6.04
C GLY A 61 -4.66 -13.78 -7.25
N VAL A 62 -3.53 -13.49 -7.90
CA VAL A 62 -3.43 -12.41 -8.91
C VAL A 62 -3.29 -12.95 -10.35
N GLU A 63 -2.79 -14.17 -10.52
CA GLU A 63 -2.63 -14.83 -11.83
C GLU A 63 -3.93 -14.96 -12.64
N PRO A 64 -5.09 -15.35 -12.05
CA PRO A 64 -6.34 -15.43 -12.81
C PRO A 64 -6.75 -14.08 -13.40
N PHE A 65 -6.52 -12.99 -12.67
CA PHE A 65 -6.82 -11.63 -13.13
C PHE A 65 -5.84 -11.17 -14.22
N ARG A 66 -4.52 -11.38 -14.05
CA ARG A 66 -3.50 -11.05 -15.05
C ARG A 66 -3.68 -11.82 -16.35
N LYS A 67 -4.05 -13.10 -16.26
CA LYS A 67 -4.37 -13.93 -17.43
C LYS A 67 -5.58 -13.42 -18.18
N ASN A 68 -6.63 -12.97 -17.47
CA ASN A 68 -7.81 -12.39 -18.11
C ASN A 68 -7.51 -11.05 -18.79
N LEU A 69 -6.69 -10.19 -18.17
CA LEU A 69 -6.21 -8.93 -18.76
C LEU A 69 -5.47 -9.16 -20.08
N THR A 70 -4.44 -9.99 -20.07
CA THR A 70 -3.61 -10.24 -21.26
C THR A 70 -4.40 -10.88 -22.40
N GLU A 71 -5.26 -11.85 -22.08
CA GLU A 71 -6.08 -12.53 -23.08
C GLU A 71 -7.16 -11.61 -23.68
N CYS A 72 -7.80 -10.77 -22.86
CA CYS A 72 -8.76 -9.79 -23.36
C CYS A 72 -8.09 -8.76 -24.26
N ALA A 73 -6.92 -8.24 -23.85
CA ALA A 73 -6.19 -7.26 -24.64
C ALA A 73 -5.85 -7.82 -26.03
N ARG A 74 -5.36 -9.07 -26.07
CA ARG A 74 -5.08 -9.81 -27.30
C ARG A 74 -6.34 -10.04 -28.15
N GLN A 75 -7.44 -10.46 -27.53
CA GLN A 75 -8.68 -10.81 -28.23
C GLN A 75 -9.29 -9.62 -28.97
N VAL A 76 -9.31 -8.45 -28.33
CA VAL A 76 -9.91 -7.24 -28.92
C VAL A 76 -8.88 -6.33 -29.61
N LYS A 77 -7.61 -6.74 -29.61
CA LYS A 77 -6.47 -5.97 -30.12
C LYS A 77 -6.35 -4.59 -29.46
N ALA A 78 -6.58 -4.54 -28.15
CA ALA A 78 -6.36 -3.33 -27.36
C ALA A 78 -4.87 -2.99 -27.30
N SER A 79 -4.57 -1.70 -27.35
CA SER A 79 -3.23 -1.17 -27.19
C SER A 79 -2.79 -1.24 -25.73
N MET A 80 -1.49 -1.09 -25.48
CA MET A 80 -0.99 -0.96 -24.11
C MET A 80 -1.55 0.28 -23.40
N THR A 81 -1.84 1.35 -24.14
CA THR A 81 -2.49 2.55 -23.60
C THR A 81 -3.92 2.27 -23.13
N ASP A 82 -4.69 1.44 -23.84
CA ASP A 82 -6.03 1.05 -23.41
C ASP A 82 -5.98 0.23 -22.10
N VAL A 83 -5.01 -0.69 -22.01
CA VAL A 83 -4.76 -1.48 -20.80
C VAL A 83 -4.35 -0.58 -19.64
N GLU A 84 -3.44 0.37 -19.86
CA GLU A 84 -3.00 1.33 -18.86
C GLU A 84 -4.16 2.20 -18.37
N SER A 85 -4.96 2.74 -19.29
CA SER A 85 -6.16 3.52 -18.96
C SER A 85 -7.13 2.69 -18.13
N PHE A 86 -7.34 1.41 -18.44
CA PHE A 86 -8.20 0.53 -17.64
C PHE A 86 -7.67 0.35 -16.22
N LEU A 87 -6.37 0.10 -16.05
CA LEU A 87 -5.74 -0.07 -14.74
C LEU A 87 -5.79 1.22 -13.92
N LYS A 88 -5.62 2.37 -14.58
CA LYS A 88 -5.73 3.71 -13.98
C LYS A 88 -7.17 4.20 -13.82
N ARG A 89 -8.17 3.40 -14.22
CA ARG A 89 -9.61 3.75 -14.19
C ARG A 89 -9.96 4.98 -15.03
N ILE A 90 -9.18 5.25 -16.07
CA ILE A 90 -9.42 6.33 -17.02
C ILE A 90 -10.42 5.81 -18.08
N PRO A 91 -11.45 6.62 -18.43
CA PRO A 91 -12.41 6.28 -19.48
C PRO A 91 -11.73 5.93 -20.81
N GLN A 92 -12.29 4.93 -21.51
CA GLN A 92 -11.73 4.44 -22.77
C GLN A 92 -12.20 5.30 -23.95
N THR A 93 -11.25 5.83 -24.71
CA THR A 93 -11.53 6.67 -25.89
C THR A 93 -11.59 5.88 -27.18
N THR A 94 -10.93 4.71 -27.24
CA THR A 94 -10.86 3.86 -28.42
C THR A 94 -11.93 2.76 -28.38
N MET A 95 -12.38 2.30 -29.55
CA MET A 95 -13.32 1.18 -29.62
C MET A 95 -12.72 -0.12 -29.05
N GLN A 96 -11.43 -0.35 -29.29
CA GLN A 96 -10.69 -1.50 -28.78
C GLN A 96 -10.63 -1.48 -27.25
N GLY A 97 -10.38 -0.30 -26.66
CA GLY A 97 -10.41 -0.10 -25.21
C GLY A 97 -11.79 -0.33 -24.60
N LYS A 98 -12.85 0.16 -25.24
CA LYS A 98 -14.24 -0.11 -24.81
C LYS A 98 -14.55 -1.62 -24.86
N CYS A 99 -14.16 -2.29 -25.93
CA CYS A 99 -14.34 -3.74 -26.05
C CYS A 99 -13.46 -4.53 -25.07
N PHE A 100 -12.32 -3.98 -24.68
CA PHE A 100 -11.45 -4.54 -23.66
C PHE A 100 -12.15 -4.57 -22.30
N VAL A 101 -12.77 -3.46 -21.90
CA VAL A 101 -13.63 -3.39 -20.70
C VAL A 101 -14.73 -4.44 -20.76
N ALA A 102 -15.46 -4.53 -21.89
CA ALA A 102 -16.51 -5.52 -22.07
C ALA A 102 -16.01 -6.96 -21.92
N CYS A 103 -14.83 -7.28 -22.46
CA CYS A 103 -14.22 -8.59 -22.33
C CYS A 103 -13.93 -8.92 -20.86
N ILE A 104 -13.36 -7.99 -20.10
CA ILE A 104 -13.04 -8.18 -18.68
C ILE A 104 -14.33 -8.39 -17.87
N LEU A 105 -15.35 -7.56 -18.08
CA LEU A 105 -16.62 -7.68 -17.35
C LEU A 105 -17.34 -9.00 -17.69
N LYS A 106 -17.27 -9.48 -18.93
CA LYS A 106 -17.81 -10.80 -19.32
C LYS A 106 -17.06 -11.96 -18.68
N ARG A 107 -15.72 -11.93 -18.67
CA ARG A 107 -14.90 -12.99 -18.07
C ARG A 107 -15.08 -13.12 -16.56
N ASN A 108 -15.32 -11.99 -15.89
CA ASN A 108 -15.66 -11.97 -14.47
C ASN A 108 -17.16 -12.19 -14.20
N ALA A 109 -17.93 -12.54 -15.23
CA ALA A 109 -19.36 -12.83 -15.15
C ALA A 109 -20.21 -11.66 -14.61
N ILE A 110 -19.70 -10.43 -14.68
CA ILE A 110 -20.40 -9.18 -14.36
C ILE A 110 -21.38 -8.84 -15.49
N ILE A 111 -21.02 -9.15 -16.75
CA ILE A 111 -21.95 -9.11 -17.87
C ILE A 111 -22.32 -10.54 -18.26
N LYS A 112 -23.62 -10.88 -18.16
CA LYS A 112 -24.19 -12.14 -18.64
C LYS A 112 -25.35 -11.86 -19.56
N LYS A 113 -25.46 -12.60 -20.66
CA LYS A 113 -26.54 -12.41 -21.66
C LYS A 113 -26.68 -10.93 -22.10
N ASN A 114 -25.53 -10.26 -22.26
CA ASN A 114 -25.43 -8.84 -22.62
C ASN A 114 -26.09 -7.86 -21.63
N LYS A 115 -26.24 -8.23 -20.35
CA LYS A 115 -26.71 -7.34 -19.28
C LYS A 115 -25.85 -7.48 -18.04
N ILE A 116 -25.84 -6.44 -17.21
CA ILE A 116 -25.21 -6.48 -15.88
C ILE A 116 -25.91 -7.51 -14.99
N ASP A 117 -25.12 -8.44 -14.46
CA ASP A 117 -25.50 -9.35 -13.39
C ASP A 117 -25.18 -8.66 -12.05
N GLN A 118 -26.18 -7.97 -11.51
CA GLN A 118 -26.04 -7.21 -10.26
C GLN A 118 -25.62 -8.11 -9.09
N SER A 119 -26.12 -9.35 -9.05
CA SER A 119 -25.82 -10.29 -7.97
C SER A 119 -24.34 -10.67 -7.97
N ASN A 120 -23.80 -10.94 -9.15
CA ASN A 120 -22.40 -11.29 -9.32
C ASN A 120 -21.49 -10.07 -9.11
N LEU A 121 -21.89 -8.88 -9.59
CA LEU A 121 -21.16 -7.64 -9.34
C LEU A 121 -21.05 -7.33 -7.85
N LEU A 122 -22.14 -7.49 -7.08
CA LEU A 122 -22.13 -7.35 -5.62
C LEU A 122 -21.25 -8.39 -4.96
N ALA A 123 -21.30 -9.65 -5.41
CA ALA A 123 -20.47 -10.72 -4.85
C ALA A 123 -18.97 -10.47 -5.07
N VAL A 124 -18.58 -10.03 -6.26
CA VAL A 124 -17.17 -9.70 -6.59
C VAL A 124 -16.69 -8.52 -5.75
N ASN A 125 -17.49 -7.46 -5.60
CA ASN A 125 -17.09 -6.31 -4.80
C ASN A 125 -17.07 -6.61 -3.29
N ARG A 126 -17.97 -7.47 -2.80
CA ARG A 126 -17.95 -7.95 -1.41
C ARG A 126 -16.65 -8.68 -1.07
N ALA A 127 -16.06 -9.40 -2.01
CA ALA A 127 -14.74 -10.03 -1.80
C ALA A 127 -13.62 -9.00 -1.58
N VAL A 128 -13.78 -7.76 -2.04
CA VAL A 128 -12.78 -6.68 -1.93
C VAL A 128 -13.05 -5.77 -0.73
N TYR A 129 -14.33 -5.45 -0.49
CA TYR A 129 -14.76 -4.48 0.52
C TYR A 129 -15.31 -5.13 1.80
N GLY A 130 -15.47 -6.45 1.83
CA GLY A 130 -16.13 -7.15 2.93
C GLY A 130 -17.63 -6.86 2.98
N GLU A 131 -18.22 -6.95 4.17
CA GLU A 131 -19.64 -6.69 4.43
C GLU A 131 -19.87 -5.28 5.01
N ASP A 132 -19.02 -4.31 4.66
CA ASP A 132 -19.23 -2.92 5.08
C ASP A 132 -20.60 -2.42 4.59
N SER A 133 -21.49 -2.14 5.55
CA SER A 133 -22.88 -1.82 5.24
C SER A 133 -23.05 -0.50 4.50
N GLU A 134 -22.19 0.49 4.73
CA GLU A 134 -22.24 1.78 4.05
C GLU A 134 -21.79 1.61 2.60
N VAL A 135 -20.65 0.95 2.38
CA VAL A 135 -20.09 0.67 1.05
C VAL A 135 -21.06 -0.19 0.24
N MET A 136 -21.61 -1.25 0.83
CA MET A 136 -22.52 -2.15 0.13
C MET A 136 -23.87 -1.50 -0.17
N ALA A 137 -24.37 -0.60 0.69
CA ALA A 137 -25.58 0.17 0.39
C ALA A 137 -25.35 1.12 -0.79
N ARG A 138 -24.27 1.90 -0.77
CA ARG A 138 -23.93 2.82 -1.87
C ARG A 138 -23.65 2.08 -3.17
N LEU A 139 -22.95 0.95 -3.10
CA LEU A 139 -22.69 0.10 -4.26
C LEU A 139 -24.00 -0.38 -4.92
N LYS A 140 -24.99 -0.81 -4.12
CA LYS A 140 -26.31 -1.19 -4.65
C LYS A 140 -26.99 -0.02 -5.37
N THR A 141 -26.98 1.17 -4.77
CA THR A 141 -27.52 2.39 -5.39
C THR A 141 -26.82 2.70 -6.70
N ALA A 142 -25.48 2.71 -6.71
CA ALA A 142 -24.68 2.96 -7.91
C ALA A 142 -24.98 1.96 -9.03
N ILE A 143 -25.13 0.67 -8.70
CA ILE A 143 -25.46 -0.37 -9.69
C ILE A 143 -26.81 -0.08 -10.36
N VAL A 144 -27.83 0.31 -9.60
CA VAL A 144 -29.15 0.65 -10.16
C VAL A 144 -29.03 1.87 -11.07
N GLU A 145 -28.49 2.97 -10.56
CA GLU A 145 -28.35 4.22 -11.32
C GLU A 145 -27.53 4.02 -12.61
N CYS A 146 -26.42 3.29 -12.53
CA CYS A 146 -25.59 3.03 -13.70
C CYS A 146 -26.20 2.00 -14.66
N SER A 147 -27.09 1.12 -14.20
CA SER A 147 -27.86 0.25 -15.08
C SER A 147 -28.86 1.05 -15.92
N ASP A 148 -29.46 2.09 -15.33
CA ASP A 148 -30.38 2.99 -16.03
C ASP A 148 -29.66 3.85 -17.09
N VAL A 149 -28.43 4.31 -16.80
CA VAL A 149 -27.61 5.08 -17.75
C VAL A 149 -27.31 4.30 -19.04
N VAL A 150 -27.17 2.99 -18.94
CA VAL A 150 -26.87 2.13 -20.11
C VAL A 150 -28.11 1.51 -20.74
N GLU A 151 -29.30 1.89 -20.29
CA GLU A 151 -30.55 1.46 -20.90
C GLU A 151 -30.63 1.96 -22.36
N GLY A 152 -30.95 1.06 -23.28
CA GLY A 152 -31.02 1.37 -24.71
C GLY A 152 -29.68 1.34 -25.46
N ILE A 153 -28.56 1.12 -24.78
CA ILE A 153 -27.27 0.89 -25.46
C ILE A 153 -27.20 -0.58 -25.92
N PHE A 154 -27.23 -0.81 -27.24
CA PHE A 154 -27.21 -2.16 -27.83
C PHE A 154 -25.80 -2.69 -28.12
N GLU A 155 -24.86 -1.79 -28.41
CA GLU A 155 -23.47 -2.15 -28.68
C GLU A 155 -22.80 -2.49 -27.34
N ILE A 156 -22.26 -3.70 -27.23
CA ILE A 156 -21.84 -4.27 -25.94
C ILE A 156 -20.55 -3.64 -25.41
N CYS A 157 -19.68 -3.15 -26.29
CA CYS A 157 -18.47 -2.44 -25.88
C CYS A 157 -18.81 -1.07 -25.30
N GLU A 158 -19.70 -0.33 -25.94
CA GLU A 158 -20.24 0.93 -25.45
C GLU A 158 -21.00 0.74 -24.14
N TYR A 159 -21.89 -0.26 -24.09
CA TYR A 159 -22.65 -0.60 -22.89
C TYR A 159 -21.72 -0.85 -21.70
N ALA A 160 -20.67 -1.66 -21.89
CA ALA A 160 -19.72 -1.98 -20.84
C ALA A 160 -18.89 -0.78 -20.42
N SER A 161 -18.42 0.03 -21.37
CA SER A 161 -17.61 1.22 -21.07
C SER A 161 -18.42 2.25 -20.28
N VAL A 162 -19.61 2.60 -20.76
CA VAL A 162 -20.47 3.61 -20.11
C VAL A 162 -20.87 3.14 -18.72
N PHE A 163 -21.20 1.86 -18.54
CA PHE A 163 -21.48 1.31 -17.21
C PHE A 163 -20.26 1.43 -16.29
N ASN A 164 -19.07 1.03 -16.76
CA ASN A 164 -17.84 1.07 -15.98
C ASN A 164 -17.47 2.50 -15.56
N ASP A 165 -17.60 3.46 -16.47
CA ASP A 165 -17.30 4.87 -16.21
C ASP A 165 -18.29 5.48 -15.21
N CYS A 166 -19.59 5.15 -15.34
CA CYS A 166 -20.60 5.54 -14.36
C CYS A 166 -20.29 4.97 -12.97
N MET A 167 -19.95 3.67 -12.89
CA MET A 167 -19.62 3.03 -11.62
C MET A 167 -18.37 3.66 -10.99
N HIS A 168 -17.36 3.99 -11.78
CA HIS A 168 -16.17 4.68 -11.28
C HIS A 168 -16.55 6.02 -10.64
N MET A 169 -17.32 6.85 -11.34
CA MET A 169 -17.77 8.16 -10.84
C MET A 169 -18.61 8.05 -9.56
N LYS A 170 -19.50 7.07 -9.48
CA LYS A 170 -20.37 6.86 -8.31
C LYS A 170 -19.62 6.31 -7.10
N MET A 171 -18.52 5.60 -7.32
CA MET A 171 -17.74 4.93 -6.27
C MET A 171 -16.44 5.64 -5.90
N GLU A 172 -15.99 6.65 -6.67
CA GLU A 172 -14.73 7.39 -6.48
C GLU A 172 -14.56 7.88 -5.04
N HIS A 173 -15.52 8.62 -4.52
CA HIS A 173 -15.49 9.14 -3.15
C HIS A 173 -15.44 8.07 -2.05
N ILE A 174 -15.89 6.83 -2.34
CA ILE A 174 -15.87 5.72 -1.37
C ILE A 174 -14.48 5.07 -1.35
N LEU A 175 -13.85 4.95 -2.52
CA LEU A 175 -12.50 4.42 -2.63
C LEU A 175 -11.50 5.31 -1.90
N ASP A 176 -11.65 6.63 -1.97
CA ASP A 176 -10.82 7.58 -1.25
C ASP A 176 -11.06 7.48 0.26
N LYS A 177 -12.32 7.41 0.70
CA LYS A 177 -12.64 7.23 2.13
C LYS A 177 -12.10 5.91 2.68
N MET A 178 -12.25 4.80 1.95
CA MET A 178 -11.78 3.48 2.37
C MET A 178 -10.27 3.29 2.27
N THR A 179 -9.62 3.88 1.27
CA THR A 179 -8.15 3.90 1.24
C THR A 179 -7.61 4.78 2.35
N MET A 180 -8.24 5.92 2.67
CA MET A 180 -7.84 6.75 3.79
C MET A 180 -8.14 6.11 5.14
N GLU A 181 -9.28 5.43 5.33
CA GLU A 181 -9.61 4.70 6.57
C GLU A 181 -8.70 3.48 6.76
N ARG A 182 -8.42 2.69 5.72
CA ARG A 182 -7.42 1.60 5.80
C ARG A 182 -6.01 2.13 5.98
N ARG A 183 -5.67 3.28 5.39
CA ARG A 183 -4.41 3.99 5.66
C ARG A 183 -4.38 4.47 7.10
N MET A 184 -5.45 5.01 7.64
CA MET A 184 -5.57 5.46 9.04
C MET A 184 -5.59 4.29 10.03
N GLU A 185 -6.09 3.12 9.64
CA GLU A 185 -6.01 1.88 10.43
C GLU A 185 -4.60 1.30 10.42
N ALA A 186 -3.92 1.32 9.27
CA ALA A 186 -2.50 0.99 9.16
C ALA A 186 -1.62 1.98 9.94
N LEU A 187 -1.93 3.28 9.86
CA LEU A 187 -1.31 4.34 10.67
C LEU A 187 -1.79 4.31 12.13
N GLY A 188 -2.89 3.63 12.45
CA GLY A 188 -3.34 3.36 13.82
C GLY A 188 -2.49 2.29 14.51
N GLN A 189 -1.61 1.63 13.77
CA GLN A 189 -0.46 0.90 14.30
C GLN A 189 0.76 1.82 14.56
N MET A 190 0.67 3.10 14.19
CA MET A 190 1.63 4.15 14.56
C MET A 190 1.06 5.01 15.68
N THR A 191 1.94 5.35 16.60
CA THR A 191 1.61 6.13 17.79
C THR A 191 1.11 7.54 17.41
N SER A 192 0.05 8.01 18.06
CA SER A 192 -0.49 9.36 17.89
C SER A 192 0.34 10.46 18.56
N ASP A 193 1.49 10.10 19.14
CA ASP A 193 2.44 11.01 19.78
C ASP A 193 3.53 11.43 18.77
N PRO A 194 3.53 12.69 18.29
CA PRO A 194 4.48 13.18 17.28
C PRO A 194 5.95 13.12 17.74
N ASP A 195 6.19 13.06 19.05
CA ASP A 195 7.55 12.96 19.62
C ASP A 195 8.08 11.51 19.62
N LEU A 196 7.27 10.54 19.21
CA LEU A 196 7.61 9.10 19.13
C LEU A 196 7.66 8.56 17.70
N TRP A 197 7.56 9.41 16.68
CA TRP A 197 7.64 8.99 15.28
C TRP A 197 9.08 8.65 14.91
N SER A 198 9.24 7.55 14.18
CA SER A 198 10.53 7.15 13.62
C SER A 198 10.80 7.89 12.31
N GLU A 199 12.07 8.02 11.90
CA GLU A 199 12.44 8.68 10.63
C GLU A 199 11.77 8.02 9.40
N ASP A 200 11.41 6.74 9.50
CA ASP A 200 10.70 5.99 8.46
C ASP A 200 9.22 6.44 8.32
N ASP A 201 8.60 6.91 9.41
CA ASP A 201 7.22 7.39 9.43
C ASP A 201 7.10 8.78 8.76
N ASP A 202 8.14 9.61 8.92
CA ASP A 202 8.29 10.91 8.25
C ASP A 202 8.52 10.78 6.74
N GLU A 203 9.20 9.72 6.29
CA GLU A 203 9.40 9.42 4.88
C GLU A 203 8.10 8.96 4.21
N MET A 204 7.30 8.15 4.91
CA MET A 204 5.99 7.70 4.44
C MET A 204 5.01 8.86 4.27
N LEU A 205 5.01 9.84 5.19
CA LEU A 205 4.19 11.04 5.08
C LEU A 205 4.59 11.97 3.93
N LYS A 206 5.88 12.02 3.57
CA LYS A 206 6.34 12.77 2.40
C LYS A 206 5.83 12.16 1.09
N LEU A 207 5.86 10.84 0.98
CA LEU A 207 5.33 10.13 -0.19
C LEU A 207 3.81 10.35 -0.37
N VAL A 208 3.05 10.41 0.74
CA VAL A 208 1.61 10.71 0.70
C VAL A 208 1.32 12.15 0.29
N LYS A 209 2.18 13.10 0.68
CA LYS A 209 2.00 14.52 0.37
C LYS A 209 2.34 14.86 -1.08
N ASP A 210 3.21 14.08 -1.72
CA ASP A 210 3.60 14.29 -3.11
C ASP A 210 2.60 13.64 -4.12
N GLU A 211 1.65 12.85 -3.64
CA GLU A 211 0.58 12.22 -4.45
C GLU A 211 -0.78 12.94 -4.39
N LEU A 212 -0.89 14.08 -3.67
CA LEU A 212 -2.10 14.91 -3.56
C LEU A 212 -1.95 16.25 -4.30
#